data_AF-A0A3Q1FFI0-F1
#
_entry.id   AF-A0A3Q1FFI0-F1
#
_cell.length_a   1.000
_cell.length_b   1.000
_cell.length_c   1.000
_cell.angle_alpha   90.00
_cell.angle_beta   90.00
_cell.angle_gamma   90.00
#
_symmetry.space_group_name_H-M   'P 1'
#
loop_
_entity.id
_entity.type
_entity.pdbx_description
1 polymer ?
#
loop_
_entity_poly.entity_id
_entity_poly.type
_entity_poly.pdbx_seq_one_letter_code
_entity_poly.pdbx_strand_id
1 'polypeptide(L)'
;MGAYEEKKETCGTVCLKYLLFTFNFLFWLAGGVVMAVGVWTLVEKSDYISLLSSKTYAASAYILVLAGAIVMVTGVLGCCATFKEQRRLLRVYFVLLLCIFLLEILAGVLAYIYYQQLNEELKQNLRETMIEKYQQKDQDHVTRAVDKLQQEFKCCGSNSSSDWAESVWIRSRDAQSRKVPDSCCKTQTELCGARDHPSNIYKVEVRAAQQCLSQRSFTATRQTLRLFVFRAAASPSWRSSSWIT
;
A
#
# COMPACT_ATOMS: atom_id res chain seq x y z
N MET A 1 -42.30 23.21 -38.35
CA MET A 1 -41.29 22.28 -38.91
C MET A 1 -40.20 22.06 -37.88
N GLY A 2 -40.11 20.84 -37.35
CA GLY A 2 -39.12 20.48 -36.34
C GLY A 2 -37.75 20.25 -36.96
N ALA A 3 -36.77 21.04 -36.53
CA ALA A 3 -35.36 20.69 -36.66
C ALA A 3 -35.04 19.68 -35.55
N TYR A 4 -35.31 18.41 -35.81
CA TYR A 4 -34.72 17.33 -35.03
C TYR A 4 -33.23 17.32 -35.38
N GLU A 5 -32.40 17.85 -34.47
CA GLU A 5 -30.96 17.60 -34.51
C GLU A 5 -30.74 16.08 -34.45
N GLU A 6 -30.46 15.49 -35.59
CA GLU A 6 -29.94 14.14 -35.72
C GLU A 6 -28.58 14.10 -35.02
N LYS A 7 -28.60 13.79 -33.72
CA LYS A 7 -27.42 13.64 -32.90
C LYS A 7 -26.73 12.34 -33.33
N LYS A 8 -25.92 12.40 -34.39
CA LYS A 8 -25.02 11.31 -34.79
C LYS A 8 -24.12 10.99 -33.60
N GLU A 9 -24.45 9.95 -32.86
CA GLU A 9 -23.52 9.34 -31.91
C GLU A 9 -22.38 8.76 -32.74
N THR A 10 -21.28 9.52 -32.86
CA THR A 10 -20.04 9.02 -33.47
C THR A 10 -19.63 7.74 -32.77
N CYS A 11 -19.09 6.74 -33.49
CA CYS A 11 -18.55 5.49 -32.93
C CYS A 11 -17.67 5.74 -31.69
N GLY A 12 -16.93 6.86 -31.67
CA GLY A 12 -16.13 7.30 -30.52
C GLY A 12 -16.92 7.56 -29.23
N THR A 13 -18.14 8.12 -29.29
CA THR A 13 -18.98 8.38 -28.12
C THR A 13 -19.49 7.08 -27.50
N VAL A 14 -19.88 6.12 -28.35
CA VAL A 14 -20.30 4.77 -27.93
C VAL A 14 -19.11 4.05 -27.27
N CYS A 15 -17.94 4.07 -27.91
CA CYS A 15 -16.71 3.50 -27.35
C CYS A 15 -16.34 4.13 -25.99
N LEU A 16 -16.40 5.46 -25.88
CA LEU A 16 -16.15 6.17 -24.62
C LEU A 16 -17.12 5.79 -23.51
N LYS A 17 -18.43 5.63 -23.80
CA LYS A 17 -19.42 5.17 -22.82
C LYS A 17 -19.08 3.77 -22.29
N TYR A 18 -18.77 2.83 -23.18
CA TYR A 18 -18.38 1.47 -22.79
C TYR A 18 -17.06 1.44 -22.00
N LEU A 19 -16.07 2.25 -22.39
CA LEU A 19 -14.81 2.38 -21.64
C LEU A 19 -15.03 2.96 -20.24
N LEU A 20 -15.83 4.04 -20.13
CA LEU A 20 -16.15 4.65 -18.83
C LEU A 20 -16.92 3.68 -17.94
N PHE A 21 -17.89 2.95 -18.50
CA PHE A 21 -18.63 1.94 -17.74
C PHE A 21 -17.72 0.82 -17.23
N THR A 22 -16.90 0.26 -18.12
CA THR A 22 -15.97 -0.81 -17.78
C THR A 22 -14.99 -0.35 -16.69
N PHE A 23 -14.40 0.83 -16.83
CA PHE A 23 -13.48 1.39 -15.86
C PHE A 23 -14.12 1.63 -14.48
N ASN A 24 -15.34 2.16 -14.44
CA ASN A 24 -16.09 2.35 -13.20
C ASN A 24 -16.42 1.03 -12.51
N PHE A 25 -16.81 0.00 -13.28
CA PHE A 25 -17.10 -1.31 -12.75
C PHE A 25 -15.85 -1.97 -12.14
N LEU A 26 -14.70 -1.82 -12.80
CA LEU A 26 -13.43 -2.32 -12.30
C LEU A 26 -12.99 -1.60 -11.01
N PHE A 27 -13.19 -0.28 -10.94
CA PHE A 27 -12.94 0.47 -9.70
C PHE A 27 -13.87 0.05 -8.57
N TRP A 28 -15.14 -0.20 -8.87
CA TRP A 28 -16.08 -0.71 -7.88
C TRP A 28 -15.62 -2.05 -7.29
N LEU A 29 -15.17 -2.98 -8.13
CA LEU A 29 -14.59 -4.25 -7.69
C LEU A 29 -13.32 -4.03 -6.84
N ALA A 30 -12.42 -3.16 -7.28
CA ALA A 30 -11.21 -2.83 -6.54
C ALA A 30 -11.52 -2.22 -5.17
N GLY A 31 -12.50 -1.30 -5.08
CA GLY A 31 -12.99 -0.73 -3.84
C GLY A 31 -13.56 -1.80 -2.89
N GLY A 32 -14.30 -2.76 -3.43
CA GLY A 32 -14.79 -3.92 -2.67
C GLY A 32 -13.67 -4.77 -2.08
N VAL A 33 -12.62 -5.05 -2.85
CA VAL A 33 -11.44 -5.78 -2.36
C VAL A 33 -10.72 -4.99 -1.27
N VAL A 34 -10.48 -3.69 -1.47
CA VAL A 34 -9.82 -2.83 -0.48
C VAL A 34 -10.63 -2.78 0.83
N MET A 35 -11.94 -2.60 0.74
CA MET A 35 -12.83 -2.60 1.89
C MET A 35 -12.82 -3.96 2.61
N ALA A 36 -12.86 -5.07 1.87
CA ALA A 36 -12.79 -6.41 2.44
C ALA A 36 -11.47 -6.65 3.20
N VAL A 37 -10.33 -6.22 2.65
CA VAL A 37 -9.03 -6.27 3.34
C VAL A 37 -9.04 -5.41 4.60
N GLY A 38 -9.62 -4.21 4.54
CA GLY A 38 -9.76 -3.34 5.71
C GLY A 38 -10.59 -3.98 6.83
N VAL A 39 -11.75 -4.55 6.48
CA VAL A 39 -12.63 -5.25 7.43
C VAL A 39 -11.94 -6.50 7.98
N TRP A 40 -11.31 -7.31 7.13
CA TRP A 40 -10.54 -8.48 7.55
C TRP A 40 -9.47 -8.10 8.59
N THR A 41 -8.74 -7.01 8.34
CA THR A 41 -7.72 -6.49 9.26
C THR A 41 -8.32 -6.07 10.61
N LEU A 42 -9.53 -5.51 10.63
CA LEU A 42 -10.22 -5.15 11.86
C LEU A 42 -10.72 -6.38 12.64
N VAL A 43 -11.27 -7.37 11.93
CA VAL A 43 -11.83 -8.60 12.53
C VAL A 43 -10.73 -9.48 13.12
N GLU A 44 -9.64 -9.69 12.39
CA GLU A 44 -8.51 -10.50 12.89
C GLU A 44 -7.85 -9.87 14.13
N LYS A 45 -8.13 -8.60 14.40
CA LYS A 45 -7.64 -7.88 15.58
C LYS A 45 -8.66 -7.71 16.68
N SER A 46 -9.97 -7.87 16.46
CA SER A 46 -10.95 -7.76 17.56
C SER A 46 -10.66 -8.72 18.71
N ASP A 47 -10.07 -9.87 18.40
CA ASP A 47 -9.67 -10.87 19.40
C ASP A 47 -8.38 -10.50 20.18
N TYR A 48 -7.61 -9.52 19.69
CA TYR A 48 -6.37 -9.00 20.31
C TYR A 48 -6.51 -7.56 20.86
N ILE A 49 -7.66 -6.91 20.64
CA ILE A 49 -7.92 -5.50 21.00
C ILE A 49 -7.86 -5.23 22.51
N SER A 50 -7.93 -6.27 23.35
CA SER A 50 -7.74 -6.14 24.80
C SER A 50 -6.27 -6.04 25.25
N LEU A 51 -5.27 -6.33 24.38
CA LEU A 51 -3.88 -6.50 24.83
C LEU A 51 -2.81 -5.72 24.06
N LEU A 52 -3.10 -5.16 22.87
CA LEU A 52 -2.09 -4.44 22.07
C LEU A 52 -2.56 -3.04 21.70
N SER A 53 -2.06 -2.07 22.48
CA SER A 53 -2.24 -0.64 22.30
C SER A 53 -1.42 -0.12 21.11
N SER A 54 -1.85 -0.39 19.89
CA SER A 54 -1.27 0.21 18.69
C SER A 54 -2.35 0.92 17.89
N LYS A 55 -2.80 2.06 18.42
CA LYS A 55 -3.85 2.93 17.86
C LYS A 55 -3.61 3.29 16.38
N THR A 56 -2.36 3.30 15.94
CA THR A 56 -1.93 3.55 14.56
C THR A 56 -2.35 2.47 13.56
N TYR A 57 -2.32 1.19 13.94
CA TYR A 57 -2.75 0.10 13.04
C TYR A 57 -4.26 0.03 12.91
N ALA A 58 -5.00 0.28 13.99
CA ALA A 58 -6.44 0.39 13.92
C ALA A 58 -6.86 1.58 13.04
N ALA A 59 -6.19 2.73 13.22
CA ALA A 59 -6.44 3.92 12.40
C ALA A 59 -6.21 3.64 10.91
N SER A 60 -5.12 2.94 10.53
CA SER A 60 -4.87 2.61 9.11
C SER A 60 -5.92 1.65 8.52
N ALA A 61 -6.39 0.67 9.29
CA ALA A 61 -7.46 -0.23 8.86
C ALA A 61 -8.80 0.51 8.67
N TYR A 62 -9.17 1.42 9.58
CA TYR A 62 -10.37 2.27 9.41
C TYR A 62 -10.28 3.17 8.18
N ILE A 63 -9.09 3.75 7.92
CA ILE A 63 -8.86 4.55 6.71
C ILE A 63 -9.04 3.70 5.44
N LEU A 64 -8.54 2.46 5.42
CA LEU A 64 -8.72 1.54 4.29
C LEU A 64 -10.20 1.20 4.04
N VAL A 65 -10.97 0.93 5.10
CA VAL A 65 -12.42 0.67 4.98
C VAL A 65 -13.14 1.89 4.43
N LEU A 66 -12.88 3.08 4.96
CA LEU A 66 -13.50 4.32 4.52
C LEU A 66 -13.15 4.63 3.06
N ALA A 67 -11.88 4.51 2.67
CA ALA A 67 -11.44 4.72 1.30
C ALA A 67 -12.11 3.73 0.33
N GLY A 68 -12.15 2.44 0.68
CA GLY A 68 -12.83 1.41 -0.12
C GLY A 68 -14.32 1.69 -0.31
N ALA A 69 -15.01 2.12 0.76
CA ALA A 69 -16.42 2.50 0.70
C ALA A 69 -16.67 3.70 -0.24
N ILE A 70 -15.82 4.74 -0.16
CA ILE A 70 -15.92 5.90 -1.06
C ILE A 70 -15.77 5.47 -2.52
N VAL A 71 -14.77 4.63 -2.83
CA VAL A 71 -14.54 4.10 -4.19
C VAL A 71 -15.71 3.26 -4.70
N MET A 72 -16.32 2.45 -3.83
CA MET A 72 -17.52 1.69 -4.21
C MET A 72 -18.70 2.62 -4.52
N VAL A 73 -18.97 3.61 -3.67
CA VAL A 73 -20.07 4.57 -3.90
C VAL A 73 -19.84 5.34 -5.21
N THR A 74 -18.63 5.83 -5.45
CA THR A 74 -18.32 6.56 -6.69
C THR A 74 -18.41 5.65 -7.93
N GLY A 75 -18.01 4.38 -7.83
CA GLY A 75 -18.16 3.40 -8.92
C GLY A 75 -19.62 3.11 -9.26
N VAL A 76 -20.51 2.96 -8.27
CA VAL A 76 -21.96 2.79 -8.50
C VAL A 76 -22.54 4.05 -9.13
N LEU A 77 -22.20 5.24 -8.61
CA LEU A 77 -22.65 6.51 -9.17
C LEU A 77 -22.17 6.70 -10.61
N GLY A 78 -20.94 6.30 -10.93
CA GLY A 78 -20.40 6.31 -12.29
C GLY A 78 -21.17 5.39 -13.22
N CYS A 79 -21.43 4.15 -12.80
CA CYS A 79 -22.27 3.21 -13.56
C CYS A 79 -23.67 3.78 -13.80
N CYS A 80 -24.34 4.30 -12.77
CA CYS A 80 -25.66 4.92 -12.90
C CYS A 80 -25.65 6.17 -13.80
N ALA A 81 -24.59 6.99 -13.74
CA ALA A 81 -24.42 8.17 -14.57
C ALA A 81 -24.29 7.82 -16.05
N THR A 82 -23.55 6.77 -16.38
CA THR A 82 -23.41 6.27 -17.75
C THR A 82 -24.71 5.63 -18.26
N PHE A 83 -25.40 4.83 -17.45
CA PHE A 83 -26.65 4.17 -17.86
C PHE A 83 -27.83 5.11 -18.04
N LYS A 84 -28.02 6.09 -17.14
CA LYS A 84 -29.18 6.98 -17.20
C LYS A 84 -29.08 8.06 -18.27
N GLU A 85 -27.90 8.25 -18.88
CA GLU A 85 -27.58 9.29 -19.87
C GLU A 85 -28.03 10.73 -19.48
N GLN A 86 -28.31 10.97 -18.19
CA GLN A 86 -28.76 12.26 -17.71
C GLN A 86 -27.58 13.23 -17.62
N ARG A 87 -27.57 14.28 -18.45
CA ARG A 87 -26.50 15.29 -18.47
C ARG A 87 -26.21 15.90 -17.09
N ARG A 88 -27.23 16.06 -16.24
CA ARG A 88 -27.07 16.55 -14.86
C ARG A 88 -26.28 15.57 -14.00
N LEU A 89 -26.59 14.28 -14.07
CA LEU A 89 -25.93 13.23 -13.29
C LEU A 89 -24.46 13.05 -13.73
N LEU A 90 -24.20 13.11 -15.04
CA LEU A 90 -22.83 13.06 -15.58
C LEU A 90 -22.01 14.28 -15.14
N ARG A 91 -22.61 15.47 -15.09
CA ARG A 91 -21.94 16.68 -14.59
C ARG A 91 -21.59 16.57 -13.10
N VAL A 92 -22.51 16.09 -12.27
CA VAL A 92 -22.27 15.87 -10.84
C VAL A 92 -21.14 14.84 -10.65
N TYR A 93 -21.16 13.74 -11.40
CA TYR A 93 -20.10 12.74 -11.37
C TYR A 93 -18.73 13.33 -11.74
N PHE A 94 -18.66 14.15 -12.79
CA PHE A 94 -17.41 14.82 -13.18
C PHE A 94 -16.89 15.78 -12.10
N VAL A 95 -17.77 16.58 -11.48
CA VAL A 95 -17.39 17.48 -10.38
C VAL A 95 -16.90 16.68 -9.18
N LEU A 96 -17.57 15.58 -8.83
CA LEU A 96 -17.15 14.69 -7.75
C LEU A 96 -15.74 14.11 -8.00
N LEU A 97 -15.46 13.62 -9.21
CA LEU A 97 -14.13 13.14 -9.58
C LEU A 97 -13.06 14.23 -9.46
N LEU A 98 -13.38 15.45 -9.91
CA LEU A 98 -12.45 16.57 -9.81
C LEU A 98 -12.15 16.91 -8.34
N CYS A 99 -13.16 16.90 -7.47
CA CYS A 99 -12.98 17.10 -6.03
C CYS A 99 -12.10 16.00 -5.42
N ILE A 100 -12.32 14.73 -5.77
CA ILE A 100 -11.48 13.61 -5.30
C ILE A 100 -10.04 13.78 -5.76
N PHE A 101 -9.81 14.15 -7.02
CA PHE A 101 -8.47 14.39 -7.54
C PHE A 101 -7.74 15.52 -6.79
N LEU A 102 -8.43 16.61 -6.45
CA LEU A 102 -7.85 17.69 -5.66
C LEU A 102 -7.53 17.25 -4.22
N LEU A 103 -8.40 16.45 -3.61
CA LEU A 103 -8.15 15.87 -2.28
C LEU A 103 -6.97 14.89 -2.31
N GLU A 104 -6.80 14.10 -3.37
CA GLU A 104 -5.65 13.22 -3.54
C GLU A 104 -4.34 14.00 -3.69
N ILE A 105 -4.34 15.11 -4.44
CA ILE A 105 -3.16 16.01 -4.52
C ILE A 105 -2.83 16.57 -3.14
N LEU A 106 -3.84 17.07 -2.42
CA LEU A 106 -3.64 17.61 -1.06
C LEU A 106 -3.10 16.54 -0.11
N ALA A 107 -3.70 15.35 -0.10
CA ALA A 107 -3.24 14.22 0.70
C ALA A 107 -1.82 13.80 0.32
N GLY A 108 -1.46 13.81 -0.97
CA GLY A 108 -0.12 13.51 -1.44
C GLY A 108 0.93 14.53 -0.99
N VAL A 109 0.59 15.83 -1.04
CA VAL A 109 1.46 16.90 -0.53
C VAL A 109 1.64 16.80 0.99
N LEU A 110 0.53 16.61 1.74
CA LEU A 110 0.58 16.41 3.18
C LEU A 110 1.41 15.17 3.53
N ALA A 111 1.20 14.05 2.84
CA ALA A 111 1.98 12.84 3.03
C ALA A 111 3.47 13.08 2.77
N TYR A 112 3.84 13.83 1.72
CA TYR A 112 5.24 14.15 1.44
C TYR A 112 5.89 14.99 2.54
N ILE A 113 5.18 16.02 3.05
CA ILE A 113 5.68 16.88 4.12
C ILE A 113 5.82 16.08 5.42
N TYR A 114 4.76 15.37 5.83
CA TYR A 114 4.77 14.58 7.06
C TYR A 114 5.69 13.36 6.98
N TYR A 115 5.96 12.80 5.79
CA TYR A 115 6.87 11.67 5.63
C TYR A 115 8.26 11.96 6.21
N GLN A 116 8.78 13.19 6.02
CA GLN A 116 10.10 13.54 6.56
C GLN A 116 10.10 13.52 8.10
N GLN A 117 9.07 14.08 8.73
CA GLN A 117 8.94 14.10 10.18
C GLN A 117 8.64 12.70 10.75
N LEU A 118 7.72 11.97 10.13
CA LEU A 118 7.32 10.63 10.52
C LEU A 118 8.49 9.64 10.44
N ASN A 119 9.41 9.81 9.49
CA ASN A 119 10.58 8.93 9.41
C ASN A 119 11.48 9.05 10.63
N GLU A 120 11.73 10.27 11.12
CA GLU A 120 12.59 10.48 12.29
C GLU A 120 11.91 10.01 13.58
N GLU A 121 10.63 10.33 13.76
CA GLU A 121 9.85 9.82 14.89
C GLU A 121 9.73 8.29 14.88
N LEU A 122 9.51 7.68 13.71
CA LEU A 122 9.44 6.23 13.57
C LEU A 122 10.80 5.59 13.86
N LYS A 123 11.90 6.15 13.35
CA LYS A 123 13.26 5.67 13.64
C LYS A 123 13.56 5.72 15.13
N GLN A 124 13.20 6.80 15.81
CA GLN A 124 13.39 6.94 17.25
C GLN A 124 12.57 5.90 18.03
N ASN A 125 11.26 5.83 17.76
CA ASN A 125 10.38 4.84 18.41
C ASN A 125 10.82 3.39 18.15
N LEU A 126 11.24 3.08 16.93
CA LEU A 126 11.76 1.77 16.57
C LEU A 126 13.06 1.47 17.32
N ARG A 127 13.97 2.45 17.40
CA ARG A 127 15.25 2.31 18.12
C ARG A 127 15.00 2.05 19.61
N GLU A 128 14.16 2.85 20.27
CA GLU A 128 13.80 2.65 21.68
C GLU A 128 13.15 1.28 21.90
N THR A 129 12.22 0.89 21.04
CA THR A 129 11.56 -0.42 21.11
C THR A 129 12.55 -1.57 20.96
N MET A 130 13.49 -1.49 20.01
CA MET A 130 14.53 -2.51 19.82
C MET A 130 15.51 -2.55 20.99
N ILE A 131 15.92 -1.39 21.51
CA ILE A 131 16.88 -1.30 22.60
C ILE A 131 16.29 -1.86 23.89
N GLU A 132 15.04 -1.52 24.21
CA GLU A 132 14.42 -1.84 25.49
C GLU A 132 13.67 -3.17 25.50
N LYS A 133 12.98 -3.54 24.40
CA LYS A 133 11.96 -4.61 24.41
C LYS A 133 12.36 -5.85 23.60
N TYR A 134 13.45 -5.81 22.85
CA TYR A 134 13.92 -6.97 22.08
C TYR A 134 14.35 -8.12 23.00
N GLN A 135 13.82 -9.33 22.77
CA GLN A 135 14.00 -10.53 23.60
C GLN A 135 13.75 -10.30 25.10
N GLN A 136 12.86 -9.37 25.46
CA GLN A 136 12.39 -9.23 26.83
C GLN A 136 11.25 -10.19 27.15
N LYS A 137 11.13 -10.55 28.42
CA LYS A 137 10.04 -11.39 28.94
C LYS A 137 8.68 -10.75 28.60
N ASP A 138 7.74 -11.58 28.14
CA ASP A 138 6.38 -11.20 27.73
C ASP A 138 6.30 -10.26 26.51
N GLN A 139 7.42 -10.03 25.81
CA GLN A 139 7.50 -9.14 24.63
C GLN A 139 7.89 -9.89 23.34
N ASP A 140 7.65 -11.20 23.24
CA ASP A 140 8.03 -12.00 22.06
C ASP A 140 7.46 -11.49 20.74
N HIS A 141 6.32 -10.81 20.78
CA HIS A 141 5.71 -10.17 19.62
C HIS A 141 6.59 -9.05 19.05
N VAL A 142 7.32 -8.31 19.90
CA VAL A 142 8.28 -7.29 19.49
C VAL A 142 9.46 -7.94 18.79
N THR A 143 10.05 -8.98 19.39
CA THR A 143 11.16 -9.74 18.79
C THR A 143 10.78 -10.24 17.40
N ARG A 144 9.65 -10.94 17.27
CA ARG A 144 9.17 -11.44 15.97
C ARG A 144 8.93 -10.32 14.96
N ALA A 145 8.40 -9.17 15.40
CA ALA A 145 8.16 -8.03 14.52
C ALA A 145 9.48 -7.41 14.03
N VAL A 146 10.47 -7.26 14.91
CA VAL A 146 11.80 -6.73 14.57
C VAL A 146 12.55 -7.68 13.63
N ASP A 147 12.56 -8.98 13.94
CA ASP A 147 13.24 -9.99 13.11
C ASP A 147 12.63 -10.04 11.71
N LYS A 148 11.29 -10.03 11.63
CA LYS A 148 10.55 -9.98 10.36
C LYS A 148 10.86 -8.69 9.60
N LEU A 149 10.86 -7.54 10.27
CA LEU A 149 11.18 -6.25 9.65
C LEU A 149 12.59 -6.28 9.04
N GLN A 150 13.59 -6.76 9.77
CA GLN A 150 14.96 -6.84 9.28
C GLN A 150 15.11 -7.77 8.07
N GLN A 151 14.43 -8.91 8.09
CA GLN A 151 14.51 -9.89 7.01
C GLN A 151 13.68 -9.51 5.78
N GLU A 152 12.52 -8.90 5.97
CA GLU A 152 11.62 -8.45 4.89
C GLU A 152 12.20 -7.22 4.19
N PHE A 153 12.74 -6.27 4.96
CA PHE A 153 13.27 -5.01 4.44
C PHE A 153 14.79 -4.99 4.27
N LYS A 154 15.46 -6.11 4.55
CA LYS A 154 16.91 -6.28 4.34
C LYS A 154 17.71 -5.14 5.01
N CYS A 155 17.39 -4.85 6.26
CA CYS A 155 18.01 -3.82 7.09
C CYS A 155 18.44 -4.37 8.46
N CYS A 156 19.28 -3.63 9.20
CA CYS A 156 19.71 -4.02 10.54
C CYS A 156 19.84 -2.82 11.47
N GLY A 157 19.00 -2.76 12.51
CA GLY A 157 18.89 -1.58 13.38
C GLY A 157 17.97 -0.50 12.80
N SER A 158 17.87 0.64 13.48
CA SER A 158 16.97 1.73 13.09
C SER A 158 17.66 2.71 12.16
N ASN A 159 18.83 3.18 12.57
CA ASN A 159 19.74 4.02 11.81
C ASN A 159 20.98 3.26 11.35
N SER A 160 21.47 2.33 12.17
CA SER A 160 22.66 1.54 11.89
C SER A 160 22.65 0.23 12.67
N SER A 161 23.39 -0.76 12.21
CA SER A 161 23.61 -2.01 12.96
C SER A 161 24.25 -1.75 14.33
N SER A 162 24.93 -0.62 14.49
CA SER A 162 25.50 -0.17 15.77
C SER A 162 24.46 0.16 16.84
N ASP A 163 23.19 0.38 16.48
CA ASP A 163 22.11 0.64 17.44
C ASP A 163 21.95 -0.51 18.44
N TRP A 164 22.30 -1.74 18.03
CA TRP A 164 22.24 -2.93 18.87
C TRP A 164 23.22 -2.91 20.05
N ALA A 165 24.31 -2.14 19.95
CA ALA A 165 25.30 -2.02 21.03
C ALA A 165 24.71 -1.40 22.30
N GLU A 166 23.61 -0.67 22.18
CA GLU A 166 22.92 -0.02 23.29
C GLU A 166 21.75 -0.86 23.85
N SER A 167 21.36 -1.95 23.15
CA SER A 167 20.22 -2.78 23.54
C SER A 167 20.44 -3.51 24.87
N VAL A 168 19.37 -3.69 25.64
CA VAL A 168 19.41 -4.48 26.89
C VAL A 168 19.74 -5.94 26.57
N TRP A 169 19.27 -6.44 25.44
CA TRP A 169 19.55 -7.81 24.96
C TRP A 169 21.03 -8.08 24.78
N ILE A 170 21.80 -7.15 24.18
CA ILE A 170 23.24 -7.38 23.92
C ILE A 170 24.05 -7.59 25.21
N ARG A 171 23.55 -7.07 26.33
CA ARG A 171 24.16 -7.21 27.66
C ARG A 171 23.70 -8.48 28.38
N SER A 172 22.68 -9.17 27.87
CA SER A 172 22.18 -10.41 28.45
C SER A 172 23.04 -11.61 28.03
N ARG A 173 22.93 -12.72 28.79
CA ARG A 173 23.60 -13.97 28.42
C ARG A 173 23.05 -14.59 27.14
N ASP A 174 21.84 -14.22 26.75
CA ASP A 174 21.15 -14.75 25.58
C ASP A 174 21.76 -14.22 24.28
N ALA A 175 22.48 -13.09 24.31
CA ALA A 175 23.20 -12.58 23.16
C ALA A 175 24.30 -13.53 22.66
N GLN A 176 24.87 -14.39 23.51
CA GLN A 176 25.91 -15.38 23.13
C GLN A 176 27.05 -14.76 22.29
N SER A 177 27.60 -13.63 22.74
CA SER A 177 28.67 -12.88 22.05
C SER A 177 28.29 -12.31 20.67
N ARG A 178 27.00 -12.33 20.30
CA ARG A 178 26.51 -11.63 19.10
C ARG A 178 26.61 -10.12 19.31
N LYS A 179 26.86 -9.40 18.21
CA LYS A 179 26.84 -7.93 18.14
C LYS A 179 25.51 -7.40 17.63
N VAL A 180 24.78 -8.22 16.88
CA VAL A 180 23.43 -7.95 16.37
C VAL A 180 22.62 -9.27 16.34
N PRO A 181 21.29 -9.21 16.24
CA PRO A 181 20.46 -10.39 16.01
C PRO A 181 20.82 -11.16 14.73
N ASP A 182 20.59 -12.47 14.71
CA ASP A 182 20.82 -13.28 13.50
C ASP A 182 19.84 -12.91 12.36
N SER A 183 18.71 -12.29 12.68
CA SER A 183 17.80 -11.67 11.70
C SER A 183 18.40 -10.47 10.96
N CYS A 184 19.53 -9.92 11.40
CA CYS A 184 20.29 -8.92 10.64
C CYS A 184 21.15 -9.53 9.52
N CYS A 185 21.32 -10.85 9.51
CA CYS A 185 22.21 -11.51 8.57
C CYS A 185 21.57 -11.72 7.20
N LYS A 186 22.39 -11.59 6.15
CA LYS A 186 21.99 -11.89 4.77
C LYS A 186 21.59 -13.35 4.58
N THR A 187 22.32 -14.22 5.27
CA THR A 187 22.04 -15.65 5.37
C THR A 187 21.81 -15.94 6.85
N GLN A 188 20.60 -16.38 7.20
CA GLN A 188 20.29 -16.75 8.58
C GLN A 188 20.99 -18.06 8.92
N THR A 189 22.04 -17.97 9.71
CA THR A 189 22.67 -19.11 10.36
C THR A 189 22.80 -18.82 11.85
N GLU A 190 22.85 -19.86 12.65
CA GLU A 190 23.04 -19.73 14.10
C GLU A 190 24.35 -18.95 14.38
N LEU A 191 24.29 -17.99 15.30
CA LEU A 191 25.42 -17.14 15.72
C LEU A 191 26.07 -16.29 14.61
N CYS A 192 25.37 -16.11 13.49
CA CYS A 192 25.83 -15.24 12.42
C CYS A 192 26.11 -13.79 12.90
N GLY A 193 25.28 -13.29 13.82
CA GLY A 193 25.37 -11.95 14.38
C GLY A 193 26.63 -11.68 15.23
N ALA A 194 27.48 -12.69 15.47
CA ALA A 194 28.79 -12.52 16.12
C ALA A 194 29.77 -11.68 15.30
N ARG A 195 29.58 -11.61 13.97
CA ARG A 195 30.44 -10.84 13.05
C ARG A 195 29.63 -9.82 12.27
N ASP A 196 29.94 -8.54 12.50
CA ASP A 196 29.31 -7.35 11.91
C ASP A 196 29.89 -6.93 10.55
N HIS A 197 30.55 -7.84 9.82
CA HIS A 197 31.17 -7.52 8.55
C HIS A 197 30.11 -7.12 7.48
N PRO A 198 30.33 -6.07 6.67
CA PRO A 198 29.35 -5.59 5.67
C PRO A 198 28.92 -6.62 4.61
N SER A 199 29.73 -7.65 4.38
CA SER A 199 29.36 -8.76 3.49
C SER A 199 28.31 -9.69 4.11
N ASN A 200 28.25 -9.78 5.43
CA ASN A 200 27.42 -10.71 6.20
C ASN A 200 26.10 -10.08 6.65
N ILE A 201 26.13 -8.79 7.00
CA ILE A 201 25.02 -8.10 7.64
C ILE A 201 24.31 -7.16 6.65
N TYR A 202 22.99 -7.04 6.78
CA TYR A 202 22.22 -6.03 6.08
C TYR A 202 22.64 -4.62 6.52
N LYS A 203 22.95 -3.74 5.56
CA LYS A 203 23.14 -2.33 5.88
C LYS A 203 21.78 -1.68 6.11
N VAL A 204 21.73 -0.68 6.99
CA VAL A 204 20.63 0.29 6.96
C VAL A 204 20.83 1.13 5.72
N GLU A 205 20.39 0.63 4.57
CA GLU A 205 20.10 1.54 3.50
C GLU A 205 18.84 2.29 3.93
N VAL A 206 18.98 3.60 4.21
CA VAL A 206 17.87 4.56 4.32
C VAL A 206 16.89 4.41 3.13
N ARG A 207 17.34 3.76 2.06
CA ARG A 207 16.55 3.36 0.90
C ARG A 207 15.47 2.32 1.20
N ALA A 208 15.54 1.44 2.20
CA ALA A 208 14.46 0.45 2.39
C ALA A 208 13.11 1.11 2.79
N ALA A 209 13.15 2.17 3.60
CA ALA A 209 11.98 3.03 3.86
C ALA A 209 11.63 3.92 2.65
N GLN A 210 12.64 4.50 1.99
CA GLN A 210 12.50 5.27 0.74
C GLN A 210 11.86 4.46 -0.40
N GLN A 211 12.14 3.15 -0.44
CA GLN A 211 11.67 2.23 -1.45
C GLN A 211 10.23 1.83 -1.14
N CYS A 212 9.87 1.56 0.11
CA CYS A 212 8.49 1.15 0.42
C CYS A 212 7.48 2.31 0.35
N LEU A 213 7.86 3.54 0.72
CA LEU A 213 6.95 4.69 0.68
C LEU A 213 6.89 5.37 -0.71
N SER A 214 7.93 5.27 -1.54
CA SER A 214 7.82 5.63 -2.97
C SER A 214 7.26 4.49 -3.84
N GLN A 215 7.52 3.22 -3.54
CA GLN A 215 7.00 2.10 -4.32
C GLN A 215 5.59 1.67 -3.92
N ARG A 216 5.08 1.81 -2.69
CA ARG A 216 3.68 1.38 -2.44
C ARG A 216 2.65 2.26 -3.15
N SER A 217 2.83 3.59 -3.16
CA SER A 217 1.93 4.47 -3.94
C SER A 217 2.11 4.33 -5.46
N PHE A 218 3.33 4.09 -5.94
CA PHE A 218 3.56 3.97 -7.39
C PHE A 218 3.39 2.55 -7.93
N THR A 219 3.57 1.50 -7.14
CA THR A 219 3.55 0.09 -7.59
C THR A 219 2.18 -0.54 -7.39
N ALA A 220 1.39 -0.16 -6.38
CA ALA A 220 -0.05 -0.50 -6.39
C ALA A 220 -0.73 0.17 -7.60
N THR A 221 -0.41 1.44 -7.87
CA THR A 221 -0.96 2.16 -9.02
C THR A 221 -0.38 1.66 -10.35
N ARG A 222 0.93 1.35 -10.47
CA ARG A 222 1.56 0.77 -11.68
C ARG A 222 1.28 -0.71 -11.90
N GLN A 223 1.15 -1.56 -10.89
CA GLN A 223 0.77 -2.96 -11.10
C GLN A 223 -0.72 -3.04 -11.43
N THR A 224 -1.58 -2.22 -10.82
CA THR A 224 -2.99 -2.16 -11.20
C THR A 224 -3.15 -1.54 -12.59
N LEU A 225 -2.47 -0.42 -12.93
CA LEU A 225 -2.47 0.10 -14.32
C LEU A 225 -1.77 -0.83 -15.32
N ARG A 226 -0.66 -1.51 -14.98
CA ARG A 226 -0.02 -2.46 -15.91
C ARG A 226 -0.86 -3.71 -16.10
N LEU A 227 -1.50 -4.24 -15.05
CA LEU A 227 -2.43 -5.36 -15.19
C LEU A 227 -3.68 -4.96 -15.98
N PHE A 228 -4.19 -3.73 -15.85
CA PHE A 228 -5.32 -3.26 -16.66
C PHE A 228 -4.94 -2.92 -18.11
N VAL A 229 -3.80 -2.24 -18.33
CA VAL A 229 -3.35 -1.80 -19.66
C VAL A 229 -2.76 -2.96 -20.47
N PHE A 230 -1.97 -3.86 -19.87
CA PHE A 230 -1.41 -5.00 -20.60
C PHE A 230 -2.43 -6.11 -20.85
N ARG A 231 -3.45 -6.28 -19.99
CA ARG A 231 -4.52 -7.27 -20.25
C ARG A 231 -5.55 -6.76 -21.25
N ALA A 232 -5.69 -5.43 -21.41
CA ALA A 232 -6.44 -4.82 -22.51
C ALA A 232 -5.68 -4.85 -23.84
N ALA A 233 -4.34 -4.78 -23.83
CA ALA A 233 -3.51 -4.87 -25.04
C ALA A 233 -3.25 -6.31 -25.54
N ALA A 234 -3.52 -7.32 -24.72
CA ALA A 234 -3.21 -8.74 -25.01
C ALA A 234 -4.47 -9.62 -25.17
N SER A 235 -5.58 -9.08 -25.68
CA SER A 235 -6.72 -9.90 -26.14
C SER A 235 -6.53 -10.24 -27.63
N PRO A 236 -6.18 -11.48 -28.01
CA PRO A 236 -6.03 -11.90 -29.38
C PRO A 236 -7.39 -12.41 -29.88
N SER A 237 -8.24 -11.50 -30.35
CA SER A 237 -9.54 -11.86 -30.94
C SER A 237 -9.85 -11.10 -32.22
N TRP A 238 -8.83 -10.70 -32.99
CA TRP A 238 -8.98 -10.30 -34.39
C TRP A 238 -7.82 -10.84 -35.23
N ARG A 239 -7.74 -12.17 -35.35
CA ARG A 239 -7.03 -12.81 -36.45
C ARG A 239 -8.00 -13.77 -37.12
N SER A 240 -8.68 -13.29 -38.16
CA SER A 240 -9.13 -14.03 -39.35
C SER A 240 -10.39 -13.38 -39.90
N SER A 241 -10.26 -12.66 -41.03
CA SER A 241 -11.12 -12.79 -42.21
C SER A 241 -10.74 -11.71 -43.24
N SER A 242 -9.89 -12.14 -44.17
CA SER A 242 -9.91 -11.93 -45.62
C SER A 242 -10.53 -10.64 -46.17
N TRP A 243 -9.67 -9.80 -46.77
CA TRP A 243 -10.05 -8.80 -47.77
C TRP A 243 -9.15 -8.94 -49.01
N ILE A 244 -9.82 -9.16 -50.15
CA ILE A 244 -9.48 -8.72 -51.52
C ILE A 244 -8.54 -9.61 -52.34
N THR A 245 -9.14 -10.45 -53.17
CA THR A 245 -9.18 -10.23 -54.64
C THR A 245 -10.63 -10.22 -55.08
#